data_AF-A0A975G867-F1
#
_entry.id   AF-A0A975G867-F1
#
_cell.length_a   1.000
_cell.length_b   1.000
_cell.length_c   1.000
_cell.angle_alpha   90.00
_cell.angle_beta   90.00
_cell.angle_gamma   90.00
#
_symmetry.space_group_name_H-M   'P 1'
#
loop_
_entity.id
_entity.type
_entity.pdbx_description
1 polymer ?
#
loop_
_entity_poly.entity_id
_entity_poly.type
_entity_poly.pdbx_seq_one_letter_code
_entity_poly.pdbx_strand_id
1 'polypeptide(L)'
;MRARTRLKIGISFILGSNLLFLTHGWIYWMPWSAGVKATLFTIFFFTPEVGTLIGAAVMGKENYEMFRLKAAAILRRIRPAGNVSLTRHYIGLGMFLLPLVPAYLQAFKPEWLPDSSPLRWQAMVAAHLICIGGLFVLGGDFWDKLHALFSWKARVPPAPLAEEPALSLPSSAGADD
;
A
#
# COMPACT_ATOMS: atom_id res chain seq x y z
N MET A 1 33.16 -17.79 2.03
CA MET A 1 32.94 -16.52 1.30
C MET A 1 33.10 -15.34 2.24
N ARG A 2 33.68 -14.21 1.79
CA ARG A 2 33.77 -12.99 2.60
C ARG A 2 32.39 -12.38 2.85
N ALA A 3 32.15 -11.79 4.02
CA ALA A 3 30.85 -11.22 4.42
C ALA A 3 30.30 -10.20 3.41
N ARG A 4 31.16 -9.33 2.88
CA ARG A 4 30.80 -8.33 1.85
C ARG A 4 30.32 -8.97 0.54
N THR A 5 30.88 -10.13 0.17
CA THR A 5 30.48 -10.87 -1.04
C THR A 5 29.10 -11.51 -0.84
N ARG A 6 28.85 -12.11 0.32
CA ARG A 6 27.54 -12.67 0.69
C ARG A 6 26.43 -11.62 0.65
N LEU A 7 26.70 -10.44 1.20
CA LEU A 7 25.77 -9.31 1.15
C LEU A 7 25.44 -8.89 -0.29
N LYS A 8 26.45 -8.70 -1.13
CA LYS A 8 26.26 -8.30 -2.54
C LYS A 8 25.44 -9.34 -3.31
N ILE A 9 25.78 -10.62 -3.18
CA ILE A 9 25.05 -11.71 -3.84
C ILE A 9 23.59 -11.72 -3.38
N GLY A 10 23.33 -11.63 -2.08
CA GLY A 10 21.97 -11.58 -1.57
C GLY A 10 21.17 -10.38 -2.11
N ILE A 11 21.81 -9.19 -2.19
CA ILE A 11 21.17 -7.99 -2.73
C ILE A 11 20.85 -8.20 -4.21
N SER A 12 21.77 -8.80 -4.98
CA SER A 12 21.56 -9.12 -6.38
C SER A 12 20.40 -10.09 -6.58
N PHE A 13 20.23 -11.10 -5.71
CA PHE A 13 19.07 -11.99 -5.77
C PHE A 13 17.76 -11.26 -5.48
N ILE A 14 17.71 -10.43 -4.43
CA ILE A 14 16.51 -9.66 -4.08
C ILE A 14 16.15 -8.69 -5.22
N LEU A 15 17.10 -7.86 -5.66
CA LEU A 15 16.84 -6.85 -6.69
C LEU A 15 16.59 -7.48 -8.06
N GLY A 16 17.35 -8.52 -8.43
CA GLY A 16 17.22 -9.20 -9.72
C GLY A 16 15.89 -9.93 -9.85
N SER A 17 15.44 -10.60 -8.80
CA SER A 17 14.14 -11.27 -8.80
C SER A 17 12.96 -10.29 -8.88
N ASN A 18 13.03 -9.16 -8.17
CA ASN A 18 12.03 -8.09 -8.28
C ASN A 18 12.04 -7.43 -9.67
N LEU A 19 13.21 -7.30 -10.30
CA LEU A 19 13.30 -6.75 -11.65
C LEU A 19 12.61 -7.67 -12.68
N LEU A 20 12.71 -8.99 -12.54
CA LEU A 20 12.01 -9.95 -13.40
C LEU A 20 10.48 -9.78 -13.30
N PHE A 21 9.95 -9.53 -12.10
CA PHE A 21 8.53 -9.23 -11.94
C PHE A 21 8.08 -7.98 -12.71
N LEU A 22 8.92 -6.96 -12.85
CA LEU A 22 8.55 -5.77 -13.63
C LEU A 22 8.45 -6.04 -15.15
N THR A 23 8.94 -7.18 -15.64
CA THR A 23 8.90 -7.52 -17.07
C THR A 23 7.56 -8.10 -17.56
N HIS A 24 6.56 -8.26 -16.68
CA HIS A 24 5.22 -8.76 -17.06
C HIS A 24 4.59 -7.93 -18.19
N GLY A 25 4.69 -6.60 -18.11
CA GLY A 25 4.15 -5.72 -19.15
C GLY A 25 4.72 -6.03 -20.54
N TRP A 26 6.00 -6.39 -20.62
CA TRP A 26 6.68 -6.70 -21.88
C TRP A 26 6.23 -8.03 -22.50
N ILE A 27 6.00 -9.07 -21.68
CA ILE A 27 5.52 -10.38 -22.12
C ILE A 27 4.18 -10.26 -22.88
N TYR A 28 3.32 -9.32 -22.46
CA TYR A 28 2.03 -9.10 -23.10
C TYR A 28 2.16 -8.76 -24.60
N TRP A 29 3.14 -7.93 -24.96
CA TRP A 29 3.38 -7.45 -26.33
C TRP A 29 4.04 -8.49 -27.24
N MET A 30 4.55 -9.59 -26.69
CA MET A 30 5.24 -10.60 -27.49
C MET A 30 4.28 -11.43 -28.35
N PRO A 31 4.63 -11.79 -29.59
CA PRO A 31 3.80 -12.62 -30.46
C PRO A 31 3.92 -14.11 -30.10
N TRP A 32 3.87 -14.46 -28.83
CA TRP A 32 3.94 -15.84 -28.33
C TRP A 32 2.56 -16.42 -28.07
N SER A 33 2.45 -17.75 -28.05
CA SER A 33 1.20 -18.44 -27.75
C SER A 33 0.72 -18.11 -26.33
N ALA A 34 -0.59 -18.17 -26.12
CA ALA A 34 -1.19 -17.88 -24.81
C ALA A 34 -0.62 -18.78 -23.69
N GLY A 35 -0.37 -20.07 -24.00
CA GLY A 35 0.23 -21.01 -23.05
C GLY A 35 1.64 -20.62 -22.61
N VAL A 36 2.47 -20.11 -23.52
CA VAL A 36 3.81 -19.61 -23.19
C VAL A 36 3.72 -18.37 -22.30
N LYS A 37 2.85 -17.42 -22.64
CA LYS A 37 2.63 -16.21 -21.83
C LYS A 37 2.16 -16.54 -20.40
N ALA A 38 1.18 -17.44 -20.27
CA ALA A 38 0.64 -17.84 -18.98
C ALA A 38 1.70 -18.53 -18.09
N THR A 39 2.52 -19.39 -18.69
CA THR A 39 3.64 -20.04 -17.99
C THR A 39 4.65 -19.01 -17.50
N LEU A 40 5.07 -18.08 -18.36
CA LEU A 40 6.04 -17.05 -17.99
C LEU A 40 5.51 -16.10 -16.92
N PHE A 41 4.23 -15.68 -17.01
CA PHE A 41 3.59 -14.89 -15.97
C PHE A 41 3.61 -15.61 -14.63
N THR A 42 3.28 -16.90 -14.61
CA THR A 42 3.30 -17.67 -13.36
C THR A 42 4.69 -17.72 -12.76
N ILE A 43 5.71 -18.07 -13.56
CA ILE A 43 7.10 -18.15 -13.08
C ILE A 43 7.57 -16.78 -12.55
N PHE A 44 7.34 -15.71 -13.29
CA PHE A 44 7.82 -14.39 -12.92
C PHE A 44 7.05 -13.79 -11.75
N PHE A 45 5.79 -14.17 -11.56
CA PHE A 45 4.98 -13.76 -10.42
C PHE A 45 5.56 -14.27 -9.09
N PHE A 46 6.02 -15.53 -9.04
CA PHE A 46 6.60 -16.13 -7.83
C PHE A 46 8.11 -15.90 -7.65
N THR A 47 8.77 -15.34 -8.67
CA THR A 47 10.23 -15.14 -8.65
C THR A 47 10.69 -14.19 -7.54
N PRO A 48 10.04 -13.03 -7.27
CA PRO A 48 10.43 -12.13 -6.17
C PRO A 48 10.44 -12.78 -4.80
N GLU A 49 9.45 -13.62 -4.49
CA GLU A 49 9.32 -14.31 -3.20
C GLU A 49 10.46 -15.29 -3.02
N VAL A 50 10.68 -16.16 -4.02
CA VAL A 50 11.76 -17.16 -3.99
C VAL A 50 13.13 -16.48 -3.96
N GLY A 51 13.35 -15.48 -4.80
CA GLY A 51 14.61 -14.73 -4.86
C GLY A 51 14.91 -13.97 -3.58
N THR A 52 13.88 -13.44 -2.91
CA THR A 52 14.04 -12.76 -1.62
C THR A 52 14.41 -13.72 -0.51
N LEU A 53 13.79 -14.91 -0.46
CA LEU A 53 14.13 -15.95 0.50
C LEU A 53 15.57 -16.46 0.32
N ILE A 54 15.96 -16.76 -0.92
CA ILE A 54 17.33 -17.18 -1.25
C ILE A 54 18.32 -16.06 -0.90
N GLY A 55 18.01 -14.81 -1.27
CA GLY A 55 18.84 -13.65 -0.96
C GLY A 55 19.05 -13.48 0.54
N ALA A 56 17.98 -13.56 1.33
CA ALA A 56 18.02 -13.48 2.79
C ALA A 56 18.86 -14.63 3.40
N ALA A 57 18.67 -15.86 2.93
CA ALA A 57 19.44 -17.03 3.38
C ALA A 57 20.94 -16.87 3.09
N VAL A 58 21.31 -16.39 1.90
CA VAL A 58 22.71 -16.18 1.51
C VAL A 58 23.38 -15.07 2.33
N MET A 59 22.66 -13.96 2.59
CA MET A 59 23.14 -12.86 3.42
C MET A 59 23.49 -13.34 4.83
N GLY A 60 22.64 -14.19 5.42
CA GLY A 60 22.68 -14.50 6.85
C GLY A 60 22.10 -13.38 7.71
N LYS A 61 21.86 -13.69 8.99
CA LYS A 61 21.09 -12.85 9.91
C LYS A 61 21.64 -11.43 10.07
N GLU A 62 22.94 -11.26 10.34
CA GLU A 62 23.50 -9.91 10.59
C GLU A 62 23.43 -9.01 9.34
N ASN A 63 23.73 -9.57 8.17
CA ASN A 63 23.70 -8.82 6.91
C ASN A 63 22.27 -8.48 6.47
N TYR A 64 21.32 -9.39 6.70
CA TYR A 64 19.91 -9.14 6.40
C TYR A 64 19.33 -8.05 7.29
N GLU A 65 19.63 -8.03 8.59
CA GLU A 65 19.19 -6.94 9.48
C GLU A 65 19.77 -5.59 9.05
N MET A 66 21.04 -5.53 8.66
CA MET A 66 21.63 -4.31 8.11
C MET A 66 20.92 -3.87 6.81
N PHE A 67 20.63 -4.80 5.91
CA PHE A 67 19.88 -4.52 4.68
C PHE A 67 18.48 -3.98 4.99
N ARG A 68 17.75 -4.66 5.88
CA ARG A 68 16.40 -4.30 6.32
C ARG A 68 16.36 -2.90 6.93
N LEU A 69 17.31 -2.56 7.81
CA LEU A 69 17.38 -1.23 8.42
C LEU A 69 17.61 -0.13 7.39
N LYS A 70 18.50 -0.37 6.41
CA LYS A 70 18.74 0.58 5.31
C LYS A 70 17.52 0.72 4.40
N ALA A 71 16.88 -0.39 4.04
CA ALA A 71 15.66 -0.39 3.24
C ALA A 71 14.52 0.35 3.95
N ALA A 72 14.35 0.13 5.26
CA ALA A 72 13.38 0.85 6.07
C ALA A 72 13.69 2.36 6.17
N ALA A 73 14.96 2.74 6.26
CA ALA A 73 15.37 4.14 6.25
C ALA A 73 15.06 4.83 4.91
N ILE A 74 15.30 4.15 3.78
CA ILE A 74 14.94 4.65 2.44
C ILE A 74 13.41 4.81 2.35
N LEU A 75 12.65 3.79 2.77
CA LEU A 75 11.19 3.81 2.72
C LEU A 75 10.61 4.95 3.58
N ARG A 76 11.19 5.20 4.76
CA ARG A 76 10.80 6.33 5.62
C ARG A 76 11.07 7.69 4.97
N ARG A 77 12.06 7.81 4.10
CA ARG A 77 12.34 9.05 3.35
C ARG A 77 11.30 9.33 2.26
N ILE A 78 10.71 8.28 1.70
CA ILE A 78 9.63 8.38 0.69
C ILE A 78 8.28 8.70 1.36
N ARG A 79 8.16 8.44 2.67
CA ARG A 79 6.92 8.64 3.42
C ARG A 79 6.43 10.09 3.26
N PRO A 80 5.21 10.30 2.73
CA PRO A 80 4.68 11.65 2.52
C PRO A 80 4.44 12.35 3.86
N ALA A 81 4.52 13.69 3.85
CA ALA A 81 4.42 14.52 5.05
C ALA A 81 3.15 14.24 5.86
N GLY A 82 3.30 14.23 7.19
CA GLY A 82 2.17 14.19 8.13
C GLY A 82 1.44 15.54 8.19
N ASN A 83 0.25 15.54 8.79
CA ASN A 83 -0.69 16.67 8.87
C ASN A 83 -1.34 17.05 7.53
N VAL A 84 -2.35 16.26 7.14
CA VAL A 84 -3.22 16.56 5.98
C VAL A 84 -4.46 17.35 6.41
N SER A 85 -4.80 18.42 5.69
CA SER A 85 -6.07 19.11 5.89
C SER A 85 -7.24 18.22 5.49
N LEU A 86 -8.43 18.44 6.06
CA LEU A 86 -9.63 17.67 5.73
C LEU A 86 -9.92 17.67 4.21
N THR A 87 -9.79 18.82 3.56
CA THR A 87 -9.98 18.95 2.11
C THR A 87 -8.99 18.08 1.32
N ARG A 88 -7.70 18.10 1.70
CA ARG A 88 -6.67 17.27 1.05
C ARG A 88 -6.94 15.79 1.27
N HIS A 89 -7.41 15.42 2.46
CA HIS A 89 -7.79 14.05 2.79
C HIS A 89 -8.92 13.53 1.90
N TYR A 90 -10.02 14.28 1.76
CA TYR A 90 -11.14 13.87 0.90
C TYR A 90 -10.77 13.83 -0.59
N ILE A 91 -9.97 14.78 -1.07
CA ILE A 91 -9.47 14.77 -2.45
C ILE A 91 -8.61 13.52 -2.70
N GLY A 92 -7.66 13.23 -1.81
CA GLY A 92 -6.80 12.06 -1.93
C GLY A 92 -7.60 10.75 -1.87
N LEU A 93 -8.60 10.68 -0.99
CA LEU A 93 -9.51 9.54 -0.90
C LEU A 93 -10.33 9.36 -2.18
N GLY A 94 -10.86 10.45 -2.73
CA GLY A 94 -11.57 10.45 -4.02
C GLY A 94 -10.66 9.96 -5.15
N MET A 95 -9.44 10.51 -5.26
CA MET A 95 -8.44 10.08 -6.26
C MET A 95 -8.04 8.61 -6.08
N PHE A 96 -8.02 8.09 -4.86
CA PHE A 96 -7.69 6.69 -4.59
C PHE A 96 -8.84 5.73 -4.93
N LEU A 97 -10.07 6.08 -4.56
CA LEU A 97 -11.24 5.22 -4.75
C LEU A 97 -11.83 5.28 -6.17
N LEU A 98 -11.78 6.46 -6.82
CA LEU A 98 -12.31 6.68 -8.17
C LEU A 98 -11.77 5.69 -9.22
N PRO A 99 -10.45 5.40 -9.31
CA PRO A 99 -9.93 4.39 -10.23
C PRO A 99 -10.12 2.95 -9.73
N LEU A 100 -10.27 2.73 -8.43
CA LEU A 100 -10.34 1.40 -7.83
C LEU A 100 -11.70 0.73 -8.05
N VAL A 101 -12.80 1.48 -7.90
CA VAL A 101 -14.16 0.94 -8.04
C VAL A 101 -14.42 0.38 -9.45
N PRO A 102 -14.14 1.10 -10.56
CA PRO A 102 -14.33 0.58 -11.90
C PRO A 102 -13.43 -0.62 -12.21
N ALA A 103 -12.18 -0.61 -11.73
CA ALA A 103 -11.25 -1.72 -11.90
C ALA A 103 -11.76 -3.00 -11.22
N TYR A 104 -12.33 -2.86 -10.02
CA TYR A 104 -12.95 -3.98 -9.31
C TYR A 104 -14.20 -4.48 -10.04
N LEU A 105 -15.09 -3.57 -10.48
CA LEU A 105 -16.29 -3.94 -11.24
C LEU A 105 -15.96 -4.68 -12.55
N GLN A 106 -14.90 -4.26 -13.26
CA GLN A 106 -14.44 -4.91 -14.48
C GLN A 106 -14.03 -6.38 -14.23
N ALA A 107 -13.47 -6.70 -13.06
CA ALA A 107 -13.07 -8.07 -12.73
C ALA A 107 -14.27 -9.01 -12.53
N PHE A 108 -15.43 -8.50 -12.10
CA PHE A 108 -16.64 -9.31 -11.87
C PHE A 108 -17.61 -9.29 -13.04
N LYS A 109 -17.75 -8.15 -13.72
CA LYS A 109 -18.67 -7.96 -14.85
C LYS A 109 -17.97 -7.17 -15.96
N PRO A 110 -17.14 -7.84 -16.77
CA PRO A 110 -16.41 -7.18 -17.86
C PRO A 110 -17.35 -6.55 -18.91
N GLU A 111 -18.55 -7.11 -19.08
CA GLU A 111 -19.58 -6.64 -20.03
C GLU A 111 -20.12 -5.23 -19.74
N TRP A 112 -19.94 -4.72 -18.53
CA TRP A 112 -20.43 -3.39 -18.14
C TRP A 112 -19.51 -2.25 -18.59
N LEU A 113 -18.27 -2.55 -19.00
CA LEU A 113 -17.35 -1.55 -19.52
C LEU A 113 -17.22 -1.66 -21.05
N PRO A 114 -17.31 -0.54 -21.80
CA PRO A 114 -17.16 -0.55 -23.25
C PRO A 114 -15.74 -0.98 -23.64
N ASP A 115 -15.65 -2.18 -24.25
CA ASP A 115 -14.41 -2.94 -24.30
C ASP A 115 -13.51 -2.63 -25.53
N SER A 116 -13.99 -1.92 -26.56
CA SER A 116 -13.31 -1.89 -27.87
C SER A 116 -12.46 -0.64 -28.19
N SER A 117 -12.27 0.29 -27.27
CA SER A 117 -11.53 1.53 -27.58
C SER A 117 -9.99 1.37 -27.45
N PRO A 118 -9.18 1.80 -28.44
CA PRO A 118 -7.72 1.88 -28.31
C PRO A 118 -7.26 2.80 -27.17
N LEU A 119 -8.16 3.60 -26.59
CA LEU A 119 -7.91 4.45 -25.43
C LEU A 119 -7.90 3.67 -24.09
N ARG A 120 -8.31 2.40 -24.07
CA ARG A 120 -8.50 1.61 -22.84
C ARG A 120 -7.22 1.45 -22.02
N TRP A 121 -6.09 1.15 -22.68
CA TRP A 121 -4.82 1.00 -21.98
C TRP A 121 -4.31 2.33 -21.40
N GLN A 122 -4.58 3.46 -22.08
CA GLN A 122 -4.24 4.80 -21.58
C GLN A 122 -5.06 5.14 -20.35
N ALA A 123 -6.36 4.84 -20.38
CA ALA A 123 -7.26 5.02 -19.25
C ALA A 123 -6.83 4.17 -18.05
N MET A 124 -6.40 2.91 -18.26
CA MET A 124 -5.87 2.06 -17.18
C MET A 124 -4.58 2.61 -16.58
N VAL A 125 -3.64 3.06 -17.41
CA VAL A 125 -2.39 3.67 -16.93
C VAL A 125 -2.69 4.96 -16.16
N ALA A 126 -3.57 5.82 -16.69
CA ALA A 126 -3.99 7.04 -16.01
C ALA A 126 -4.68 6.74 -14.66
N ALA A 127 -5.56 5.75 -14.61
CA ALA A 127 -6.21 5.31 -13.39
C ALA A 127 -5.20 4.85 -12.32
N HIS A 128 -4.18 4.09 -12.72
CA HIS A 128 -3.09 3.69 -11.81
C HIS A 128 -2.29 4.90 -11.30
N LEU A 129 -1.95 5.84 -12.18
CA LEU A 129 -1.21 7.05 -11.78
C LEU A 129 -2.02 7.93 -10.83
N ILE A 130 -3.33 8.10 -11.08
CA ILE A 130 -4.25 8.83 -10.21
C ILE A 130 -4.36 8.14 -8.85
N CYS A 131 -4.50 6.81 -8.84
CA CYS A 131 -4.57 6.00 -7.62
C CYS A 131 -3.30 6.16 -6.77
N ILE A 132 -2.13 5.99 -7.39
CA ILE A 132 -0.82 6.15 -6.75
C ILE A 132 -0.66 7.58 -6.24
N GLY A 133 -1.01 8.59 -7.05
CA GLY A 133 -1.01 10.00 -6.65
C GLY A 133 -1.91 10.26 -5.44
N GLY A 134 -3.10 9.66 -5.40
CA GLY A 134 -4.04 9.72 -4.28
C GLY A 134 -3.42 9.27 -2.97
N LEU A 135 -2.62 8.19 -2.97
CA LEU A 135 -1.89 7.71 -1.79
C LEU A 135 -0.86 8.72 -1.27
N PHE A 136 -0.20 9.47 -2.16
CA PHE A 136 0.70 10.55 -1.75
C PHE A 136 -0.06 11.76 -1.20
N VAL A 137 -1.21 12.10 -1.79
CA VAL A 137 -2.09 13.21 -1.34
C VAL A 137 -2.69 12.92 0.04
N LEU A 138 -3.10 11.67 0.29
CA LEU A 138 -3.59 11.16 1.57
C LEU A 138 -2.54 11.25 2.70
N GLY A 139 -1.25 11.33 2.36
CA GLY A 139 -0.18 11.67 3.29
C GLY A 139 0.14 10.61 4.35
N GLY A 140 1.06 10.96 5.25
CA GLY A 140 1.56 10.04 6.29
C GLY A 140 0.51 9.58 7.30
N ASP A 141 -0.47 10.44 7.62
CA ASP A 141 -1.51 10.19 8.62
C ASP A 141 -2.49 9.09 8.18
N PHE A 142 -2.76 9.00 6.88
CA PHE A 142 -3.55 7.91 6.31
C PHE A 142 -2.86 6.57 6.51
N TRP A 143 -1.56 6.50 6.22
CA TRP A 143 -0.77 5.29 6.42
C TRP A 143 -0.71 4.86 7.89
N ASP A 144 -0.65 5.80 8.83
CA ASP A 144 -0.73 5.49 10.27
C ASP A 144 -2.08 4.87 10.65
N LYS A 145 -3.19 5.44 10.16
CA LYS A 145 -4.54 4.90 10.40
C LYS A 145 -4.72 3.51 9.77
N LEU A 146 -4.24 3.33 8.54
CA LEU A 146 -4.27 2.03 7.85
C LEU A 146 -3.46 0.98 8.62
N HIS A 147 -2.26 1.34 9.08
CA HIS A 147 -1.43 0.45 9.90
C HIS A 147 -2.09 0.14 11.25
N ALA A 148 -2.72 1.14 11.87
CA ALA A 148 -3.44 0.97 13.14
C ALA A 148 -4.59 -0.03 13.02
N LEU A 149 -5.30 -0.07 11.88
CA LEU A 149 -6.39 -1.02 11.61
C LEU A 149 -5.94 -2.49 11.72
N PHE A 150 -4.72 -2.80 11.28
CA PHE A 150 -4.15 -4.15 11.37
C PHE A 150 -3.43 -4.41 12.71
N SER A 151 -3.29 -3.39 13.55
CA SER A 151 -2.66 -3.53 14.86
C SER A 151 -3.73 -3.93 15.89
N TRP A 152 -3.65 -5.16 16.40
CA TRP A 152 -4.56 -5.65 17.46
C TRP A 152 -4.61 -4.75 18.70
N LYS A 153 -3.51 -4.03 18.97
CA LYS A 153 -3.39 -3.13 20.12
C LYS A 153 -4.09 -1.77 19.94
N ALA A 154 -4.57 -1.44 18.74
CA ALA A 154 -5.32 -0.21 18.53
C ALA A 154 -6.71 -0.32 19.16
N ARG A 155 -6.89 0.31 20.33
CA ARG A 155 -8.22 0.57 20.89
C ARG A 155 -8.61 2.00 20.60
N VAL A 156 -9.81 2.18 20.05
CA VAL A 156 -10.47 3.50 20.05
C VAL A 156 -10.88 3.76 21.50
N PRO A 157 -10.44 4.84 22.15
CA PRO A 157 -10.97 5.22 23.45
C PRO A 157 -12.50 5.34 23.32
N PRO A 158 -13.30 4.77 24.24
CA PRO A 158 -14.74 4.94 24.20
C PRO A 158 -15.04 6.44 24.12
N ALA A 159 -15.94 6.81 23.20
CA ALA A 159 -16.39 8.19 23.07
C ALA A 159 -16.75 8.71 24.46
N PRO A 160 -16.35 9.94 24.84
CA PRO A 160 -16.78 10.51 26.11
C PRO A 160 -18.29 10.38 26.17
N LEU A 161 -18.80 9.62 27.13
CA LEU A 161 -20.23 9.62 27.44
C LEU A 161 -20.58 11.09 27.58
N ALA A 162 -21.51 11.58 26.75
CA ALA A 162 -21.99 12.93 26.84
C ALA A 162 -22.23 13.21 28.32
N GLU A 163 -21.52 14.19 28.89
CA GLU A 163 -21.70 14.58 30.27
C GLU A 163 -23.20 14.80 30.45
N GLU A 164 -23.83 13.88 31.18
CA GLU A 164 -25.22 14.01 31.57
C GLU A 164 -25.29 15.35 32.32
N PRO A 165 -26.05 16.34 31.81
CA PRO A 165 -26.01 17.67 32.37
C PRO A 165 -26.41 17.55 33.83
N ALA A 166 -25.46 17.84 34.72
CA ALA A 166 -25.62 17.73 36.16
C ALA A 166 -26.94 18.37 36.55
N LEU A 167 -27.89 17.53 36.98
CA LEU A 167 -29.20 17.93 37.46
C LEU A 167 -28.97 18.98 38.55
N SER A 168 -29.20 20.26 38.22
CA SER A 168 -29.05 21.37 39.14
C SER A 168 -30.08 21.22 40.25
N LEU A 169 -29.67 20.67 41.39
CA LEU A 169 -30.50 20.68 42.59
C LEU A 169 -30.71 22.14 43.00
N PRO A 170 -31.97 22.59 43.19
CA PRO A 170 -32.24 23.97 43.59
C PRO A 170 -31.63 24.24 44.96
N SER A 171 -30.82 25.29 45.03
CA SER A 171 -30.22 25.84 46.24
C SER A 171 -31.33 26.26 47.21
N SER A 172 -31.59 25.47 48.25
CA SER A 172 -32.43 25.88 49.37
C SER A 172 -31.65 26.86 50.26
N ALA A 173 -31.60 28.11 49.83
CA ALA A 173 -31.28 29.25 50.69
C ALA A 173 -32.60 29.98 50.96
N GLY A 174 -33.10 29.90 52.19
CA GLY A 174 -34.32 30.58 52.59
C GLY A 174 -34.93 30.01 53.87
N ALA A 175 -34.35 30.35 55.01
CA ALA A 175 -35.04 30.50 56.28
C ALA A 175 -34.07 31.24 57.23
N ASP A 176 -34.12 32.57 57.13
CA ASP A 176 -33.64 33.50 58.14
C ASP A 176 -34.48 33.37 59.42
N ASP A 177 -33.84 33.73 60.54
CA ASP A 177 -34.37 34.21 61.83
C ASP A 177 -35.25 33.30 62.73
#